data_AF-A0A527GJD2-F1
#
_entry.id   AF-A0A527GJD2-F1
#
_cell.length_a   1.000
_cell.length_b   1.000
_cell.length_c   1.000
_cell.angle_alpha   90.00
_cell.angle_beta   90.00
_cell.angle_gamma   90.00
#
_symmetry.space_group_name_H-M   'P 1'
#
loop_
_entity.id
_entity.type
_entity.pdbx_description
1 polymer ?
#
loop_
_entity_poly.entity_id
_entity_poly.type
_entity_poly.pdbx_seq_one_letter_code
_entity_poly.pdbx_strand_id
1 'polypeptide(L)' 'TRVGLEDGNTLADGTVAKDNAAIIAAAVAIFRG' A
#
# COMPACT_ATOMS: atom_id res chain seq x y z
N THR A 1 -6.28 9.61 -3.23
CA THR A 1 -5.17 8.80 -3.76
C THR A 1 -5.75 7.54 -4.36
N ARG A 2 -5.36 7.13 -5.58
CA ARG A 2 -5.61 5.78 -6.12
C ARG A 2 -4.37 4.94 -5.82
N VAL A 3 -4.56 3.74 -5.26
CA VAL A 3 -3.49 2.80 -4.95
C VAL A 3 -3.99 1.37 -5.15
N GLY A 4 -3.15 0.53 -5.74
CA GLY A 4 -3.41 -0.90 -5.95
C GLY A 4 -2.22 -1.56 -6.67
N LEU A 5 -2.24 -2.89 -6.77
CA LEU A 5 -1.20 -3.67 -7.46
C LEU A 5 -0.97 -3.21 -8.90
N GLU A 6 -2.01 -2.67 -9.52
CA GLU A 6 -2.00 -2.03 -10.84
C GLU A 6 -1.07 -0.81 -10.94
N ASP A 7 -0.85 -0.11 -9.82
CA ASP A 7 -0.03 1.10 -9.74
C ASP A 7 1.38 0.80 -9.18
N GLY A 8 1.59 -0.38 -8.59
CA GLY A 8 2.83 -0.82 -7.96
C GLY A 8 2.59 -1.60 -6.66
N ASN A 9 3.45 -2.57 -6.36
CA ASN A 9 3.27 -3.47 -5.22
C ASN A 9 4.36 -3.37 -4.15
N THR A 10 5.34 -2.47 -4.29
CA THR A 10 6.35 -2.24 -3.27
C THR A 10 5.83 -1.28 -2.21
N LEU A 11 5.84 -1.72 -0.96
CA LEU A 11 5.47 -0.92 0.20
C LEU A 11 6.63 -0.01 0.64
N ALA A 12 6.32 0.94 1.53
CA ALA A 12 7.30 1.92 2.02
C ALA A 12 8.48 1.29 2.79
N ASP A 13 8.30 0.10 3.35
CA ASP A 13 9.34 -0.69 4.02
C ASP A 13 10.17 -1.56 3.04
N GLY A 14 9.93 -1.43 1.73
CA GLY A 14 10.60 -2.20 0.69
C GLY A 14 10.05 -3.62 0.50
N THR A 15 9.05 -4.04 1.28
CA THR A 15 8.40 -5.34 1.08
C THR A 15 7.41 -5.31 -0.08
N VAL A 16 7.10 -6.48 -0.64
CA VAL A 16 6.08 -6.62 -1.68
C VAL A 16 4.72 -6.92 -1.05
N ALA A 17 3.72 -6.12 -1.37
CA ALA A 17 2.35 -6.31 -0.94
C ALA A 17 1.74 -7.57 -1.59
N LYS A 18 1.15 -8.42 -0.75
CA LYS A 18 0.48 -9.65 -1.19
C LYS A 18 -0.85 -9.43 -1.92
N ASP A 19 -1.53 -8.31 -1.62
CA ASP A 19 -2.85 -7.97 -2.13
C ASP A 19 -3.12 -6.46 -2.03
N ASN A 20 -4.22 -6.02 -2.64
CA ASN A 20 -4.66 -4.63 -2.56
C ASN A 20 -5.04 -4.19 -1.14
N ALA A 21 -5.48 -5.11 -0.28
CA ALA A 21 -5.85 -4.79 1.10
C ALA A 21 -4.62 -4.34 1.91
N ALA A 22 -3.47 -4.98 1.71
CA ALA A 22 -2.20 -4.58 2.30
C ALA A 22 -1.76 -3.19 1.83
N ILE A 23 -1.91 -2.88 0.53
CA ILE A 23 -1.60 -1.55 -0.03
C ILE A 23 -2.49 -0.48 0.58
N ILE A 24 -3.80 -0.74 0.68
CA ILE A 24 -4.77 0.18 1.27
C ILE A 24 -4.45 0.41 2.75
N ALA A 25 -4.14 -0.64 3.51
CA ALA A 25 -3.79 -0.52 4.92
C ALA A 25 -2.54 0.37 5.13
N ALA A 26 -1.50 0.17 4.33
CA ALA A 26 -0.30 1.00 4.38
C ALA A 26 -0.59 2.46 4.00
N ALA A 27 -1.36 2.68 2.93
CA ALA A 27 -1.76 4.03 2.52
C ALA A 27 -2.59 4.74 3.61
N VAL A 28 -3.51 4.02 4.25
CA VAL A 28 -4.34 4.56 5.33
C VAL A 28 -3.52 4.89 6.57
N ALA A 29 -2.50 4.08 6.91
CA ALA A 29 -1.60 4.36 8.04
C ALA A 29 -0.89 5.72 7.90
N ILE A 30 -0.48 6.10 6.69
CA ILE A 30 0.13 7.42 6.41
C ILE A 30 -0.80 8.58 6.80
N PHE A 31 -2.12 8.42 6.59
CA PHE A 31 -3.09 9.49 6.86
C PHE A 31 -3.68 9.44 8.27
N ARG A 32 -3.46 8.37 9.03
CA ARG A 32 -4.03 8.19 10.37
C ARG A 32 -3.13 8.70 11.51
N GLY A 33 -1.83 8.87 11.27
CA GLY A 33 -0.87 9.28 12.30
C GLY A 33 -0.40 8.11 13.16
#